data_AF-A0AAX1MY39-F1
#
_entry.id   AF-A0AAX1MY39-F1
#
_cell.length_a   1.000
_cell.length_b   1.000
_cell.length_c   1.000
_cell.angle_alpha   90.00
_cell.angle_beta   90.00
_cell.angle_gamma   90.00
#
_symmetry.space_group_name_H-M   'P 1'
#
loop_
_entity.id
_entity.type
_entity.pdbx_description
1 polymer ?
#
loop_
_entity_poly.entity_id
_entity_poly.type
_entity_poly.pdbx_seq_one_letter_code
_entity_poly.pdbx_strand_id
1 'polypeptide(L)'
;MTDIILALIVIAIIFLPILIFGKKNKNKKAKKVAARKIELDNYDRYMRRFDDPSCLNKMDILNTVVAGTRYPNDDTGENRQDILKKTKVGELLKLLPDELNRYDNSAIKVVKLNDKQIGFLDMDLSIEIKSRLMSRSPVEASITKIYDKGGNLECEIALQRYSRKIKKQ
;
A
#
# COMPACT_ATOMS: atom_id res chain seq x y z
N MET A 1 0.50 -60.34 -14.59
CA MET A 1 -0.10 -59.61 -13.43
C MET A 1 0.85 -58.54 -12.91
N THR A 2 2.14 -58.85 -12.79
CA THR A 2 3.24 -57.92 -12.43
C THR A 2 3.38 -56.73 -13.38
N ASP A 3 3.26 -56.91 -14.69
CA ASP A 3 3.46 -55.84 -15.67
C ASP A 3 2.37 -54.75 -15.64
N ILE A 4 1.13 -55.15 -15.33
CA ILE A 4 0.00 -54.23 -15.17
C ILE A 4 0.18 -53.37 -13.91
N ILE A 5 0.69 -53.97 -12.83
CA ILE A 5 0.98 -53.26 -11.58
C ILE A 5 2.11 -52.25 -11.81
N LEU A 6 3.15 -52.63 -12.56
CA LEU A 6 4.26 -51.74 -12.89
C LEU A 6 3.82 -50.53 -13.72
N ALA A 7 2.96 -50.74 -14.73
CA ALA A 7 2.42 -49.66 -15.56
C ALA A 7 1.57 -48.65 -14.76
N LEU A 8 0.76 -49.13 -13.80
CA LEU A 8 -0.04 -48.26 -12.93
C LEU A 8 0.82 -47.41 -11.99
N ILE A 9 1.92 -47.97 -11.47
CA ILE A 9 2.86 -47.23 -10.62
C ILE A 9 3.54 -46.11 -11.41
N VAL A 10 3.96 -46.37 -12.65
CA VAL A 10 4.59 -45.36 -13.52
C VAL A 10 3.63 -44.22 -13.85
N ILE A 11 2.37 -44.52 -14.17
CA ILE A 11 1.33 -43.50 -14.44
C ILE A 11 1.06 -42.66 -13.18
N ALA A 12 0.97 -43.30 -12.01
CA ALA A 12 0.79 -42.58 -10.75
C ALA A 12 1.97 -41.64 -10.46
N ILE A 13 3.22 -42.07 -10.68
CA ILE A 13 4.42 -41.24 -10.47
C ILE A 13 4.44 -40.01 -11.40
N ILE A 14 3.92 -40.12 -12.62
CA ILE A 14 3.90 -39.00 -13.58
C ILE A 14 2.74 -38.04 -13.30
N PHE A 15 1.54 -38.54 -13.00
CA PHE A 15 0.34 -37.72 -12.84
C PHE A 15 0.15 -37.14 -11.44
N LEU A 16 0.61 -37.82 -10.38
CA LEU A 16 0.47 -37.36 -8.99
C LEU A 16 1.19 -36.01 -8.73
N PRO A 17 2.43 -35.77 -9.21
CA PRO A 17 3.09 -34.48 -9.07
C PRO A 17 2.31 -33.35 -9.75
N ILE A 18 1.75 -33.59 -10.95
CA ILE A 18 1.00 -32.58 -11.72
C ILE A 18 -0.24 -32.13 -10.93
N LEU A 19 -0.96 -33.07 -10.32
CA LEU A 19 -2.13 -32.77 -9.48
C LEU A 19 -1.76 -32.01 -8.19
N ILE A 20 -0.65 -32.40 -7.53
CA ILE A 20 -0.18 -31.75 -6.30
C ILE A 20 0.31 -30.31 -6.59
N PHE A 21 1.09 -30.11 -7.65
CA PHE A 21 1.57 -28.79 -8.07
C PHE A 21 0.42 -27.87 -8.50
N GLY A 22 -0.57 -28.40 -9.23
CA GLY A 22 -1.77 -27.67 -9.65
C GLY A 22 -2.60 -27.15 -8.47
N LYS A 23 -2.82 -27.96 -7.43
CA LYS A 23 -3.53 -27.54 -6.21
C LYS A 23 -2.76 -26.47 -5.42
N LYS A 24 -1.44 -26.62 -5.27
CA LYS A 24 -0.60 -25.66 -4.53
C LYS A 24 -0.62 -24.28 -5.18
N ASN A 25 -0.65 -24.20 -6.52
CA ASN A 25 -0.70 -22.94 -7.25
C ASN A 25 -2.08 -22.25 -7.12
N LYS A 26 -3.19 -23.02 -7.20
CA LYS A 26 -4.55 -22.50 -6.98
C LYS A 26 -4.72 -21.89 -5.60
N ASN A 27 -4.24 -22.55 -4.54
CA ASN A 27 -4.31 -22.04 -3.17
C ASN A 27 -3.54 -20.72 -2.98
N LYS A 28 -2.34 -20.60 -3.57
CA LYS A 28 -1.57 -19.35 -3.54
C LYS A 28 -2.30 -18.21 -4.24
N LYS A 29 -2.90 -18.47 -5.42
CA LYS A 29 -3.69 -17.48 -6.16
C LYS A 29 -4.91 -17.03 -5.36
N ALA A 30 -5.67 -17.95 -4.78
CA ALA A 30 -6.83 -17.64 -3.95
C ALA A 30 -6.44 -16.78 -2.73
N LYS A 31 -5.37 -17.14 -2.02
CA LYS A 31 -4.87 -16.35 -0.88
C LYS A 31 -4.47 -14.93 -1.29
N LYS A 32 -3.83 -14.76 -2.45
CA LYS A 32 -3.46 -13.43 -2.98
C LYS A 32 -4.69 -12.57 -3.32
N VAL A 33 -5.72 -13.18 -3.91
CA VAL A 33 -6.97 -12.48 -4.24
C VAL A 33 -7.70 -12.06 -2.96
N ALA A 34 -7.80 -12.95 -1.97
CA ALA A 34 -8.39 -12.63 -0.68
C ALA A 34 -7.64 -11.50 0.05
N ALA A 35 -6.30 -11.55 0.06
CA ALA A 35 -5.48 -10.48 0.65
C ALA A 35 -5.70 -9.13 -0.04
N ARG A 36 -5.72 -9.11 -1.39
CA ARG A 36 -6.01 -7.89 -2.15
C ARG A 36 -7.41 -7.33 -1.86
N LYS A 37 -8.41 -8.21 -1.69
CA LYS A 37 -9.76 -7.79 -1.32
C LYS A 37 -9.77 -7.13 0.06
N ILE A 38 -9.12 -7.72 1.05
CA ILE A 38 -8.99 -7.15 2.40
C ILE A 38 -8.30 -5.78 2.35
N GLU A 39 -7.23 -5.64 1.56
CA GLU A 39 -6.55 -4.37 1.36
C GLU A 39 -7.49 -3.31 0.77
N LEU A 40 -8.22 -3.64 -0.30
CA LEU A 40 -9.22 -2.74 -0.90
C LEU A 40 -10.33 -2.37 0.08
N ASP A 41 -10.87 -3.33 0.84
CA ASP A 41 -11.88 -3.07 1.86
C ASP A 41 -11.35 -2.12 2.96
N ASN A 42 -10.08 -2.26 3.34
CA ASN A 42 -9.41 -1.34 4.28
C ASN A 42 -9.25 0.07 3.68
N TYR A 43 -8.93 0.16 2.40
CA TYR A 43 -8.84 1.43 1.69
C TYR A 43 -10.21 2.11 1.58
N ASP A 44 -11.25 1.39 1.22
CA ASP A 44 -12.62 1.91 1.16
C ASP A 44 -13.07 2.42 2.54
N ARG A 45 -12.76 1.67 3.61
CA ARG A 45 -13.02 2.11 4.98
C ARG A 45 -12.29 3.41 5.33
N TYR A 46 -11.04 3.54 4.90
CA TYR A 46 -10.29 4.79 5.04
C TYR A 46 -10.95 5.93 4.26
N MET A 47 -11.33 5.71 3.00
CA MET A 47 -11.90 6.73 2.13
C MET A 47 -13.27 7.23 2.57
N ARG A 48 -14.08 6.41 3.26
CA ARG A 48 -15.40 6.81 3.80
C ARG A 48 -15.38 7.99 4.77
N ARG A 49 -14.22 8.39 5.30
CA ARG A 49 -14.12 9.56 6.20
C ARG A 49 -14.12 10.89 5.45
N PHE A 50 -13.89 10.87 4.14
CA PHE A 50 -13.77 12.04 3.30
C PHE A 50 -15.03 12.29 2.48
N ASP A 51 -15.10 13.46 1.86
CA ASP A 51 -16.08 13.77 0.82
C ASP A 51 -15.86 12.84 -0.39
N ASP A 52 -16.94 12.43 -1.07
CA ASP A 52 -16.87 11.50 -2.21
C ASP A 52 -16.04 12.10 -3.38
N PRO A 53 -14.89 11.51 -3.75
CA PRO A 53 -14.06 12.03 -4.83
C PRO A 53 -14.77 12.17 -6.18
N SER A 54 -15.81 11.37 -6.45
CA SER A 54 -16.56 11.40 -7.71
C SER A 54 -17.31 12.72 -7.92
N CYS A 55 -17.64 13.43 -6.84
CA CYS A 55 -18.30 14.72 -6.90
C CYS A 55 -17.33 15.92 -6.91
N LEU A 56 -16.03 15.67 -6.87
CA LEU A 56 -14.98 16.70 -6.80
C LEU A 56 -14.22 16.84 -8.13
N ASN A 57 -13.43 17.89 -8.28
CA ASN A 57 -12.51 18.06 -9.40
C ASN A 57 -11.12 17.56 -9.02
N LYS A 58 -10.51 16.75 -9.88
CA LYS A 58 -9.11 16.32 -9.72
C LYS A 58 -8.19 17.50 -9.96
N MET A 59 -7.25 17.72 -9.04
CA MET A 59 -6.14 18.65 -9.20
C MET A 59 -4.94 17.93 -9.80
N ASP A 60 -3.89 18.67 -10.14
CA ASP A 60 -2.63 18.08 -10.59
C ASP A 60 -2.04 17.16 -9.52
N ILE A 61 -1.54 16.02 -9.99
CA ILE A 61 -0.85 15.04 -9.17
C ILE A 61 0.45 15.65 -8.68
N LEU A 62 0.64 15.63 -7.37
CA LEU A 62 1.88 16.04 -6.74
C LEU A 62 2.73 14.81 -6.44
N ASN A 63 3.96 14.77 -6.96
CA ASN A 63 4.93 13.72 -6.63
C ASN A 63 5.85 14.19 -5.51
N THR A 64 6.13 13.32 -4.55
CA THR A 64 7.04 13.62 -3.44
C THR A 64 7.80 12.38 -3.00
N VAL A 65 8.95 12.59 -2.37
CA VAL A 65 9.71 11.52 -1.69
C VAL A 65 9.15 11.33 -0.28
N VAL A 66 9.08 10.09 0.18
CA VAL A 66 8.73 9.74 1.56
C VAL A 66 9.96 9.97 2.45
N ALA A 67 9.80 10.79 3.48
CA ALA A 67 10.84 11.08 4.45
C ALA A 67 10.91 10.01 5.55
N GLY A 68 12.07 9.91 6.21
CA GLY A 68 12.24 9.07 7.41
C GLY A 68 12.24 7.55 7.14
N THR A 69 12.38 7.11 5.89
CA THR A 69 12.36 5.68 5.50
C THR A 69 13.47 4.84 6.13
N ARG A 70 14.57 5.48 6.57
CA ARG A 70 15.76 4.83 7.13
C ARG A 70 15.62 4.47 8.61
N TYR A 71 14.72 5.15 9.31
CA TYR A 71 14.55 4.99 10.75
C TYR A 71 13.45 3.97 11.05
N PRO A 72 13.52 3.23 12.16
CA PRO A 72 12.42 2.39 12.62
C PRO A 72 11.18 3.25 12.98
N ASN A 73 10.03 2.60 13.07
CA ASN A 73 8.81 3.22 13.60
C ASN A 73 8.93 3.43 15.11
N ASP A 74 8.64 4.64 15.60
CA ASP A 74 8.85 5.00 17.01
C ASP A 74 7.90 4.25 17.96
N ASP A 75 6.70 3.92 17.51
CA ASP A 75 5.65 3.25 18.29
C ASP A 75 5.82 1.73 18.39
N THR A 76 6.30 1.11 17.31
CA THR A 76 6.37 -0.36 17.16
C THR A 76 7.79 -0.91 17.12
N GLY A 77 8.79 -0.05 16.88
CA GLY A 77 10.17 -0.47 16.60
C GLY A 77 10.37 -1.16 15.25
N GLU A 78 9.33 -1.31 14.43
CA GLU A 78 9.44 -2.01 13.14
C GLU A 78 10.37 -1.26 12.18
N ASN A 79 11.24 -2.01 11.49
CA ASN A 79 12.17 -1.44 10.52
C ASN A 79 11.44 -1.10 9.20
N ARG A 80 11.39 0.20 8.87
CA ARG A 80 10.77 0.71 7.62
C ARG A 80 11.43 0.16 6.36
N GLN A 81 12.73 -0.14 6.38
CA GLN A 81 13.43 -0.75 5.24
C GLN A 81 12.87 -2.14 4.91
N ASP A 82 12.52 -2.95 5.92
CA ASP A 82 11.95 -4.28 5.69
C ASP A 82 10.50 -4.21 5.23
N ILE A 83 9.78 -3.14 5.59
CA ILE A 83 8.45 -2.84 5.07
C ILE A 83 8.56 -2.42 3.60
N LEU A 84 9.51 -1.56 3.25
CA LEU A 84 9.78 -1.11 1.87
C LEU A 84 10.20 -2.25 0.95
N LYS A 85 11.03 -3.19 1.39
CA LYS A 85 11.39 -4.41 0.62
C LYS A 85 10.17 -5.23 0.18
N LYS A 86 9.07 -5.16 0.93
CA LYS A 86 7.81 -5.88 0.67
C LYS A 86 6.77 -5.00 -0.05
N THR A 87 7.12 -3.76 -0.35
CA THR A 87 6.24 -2.77 -1.00
C THR A 87 6.44 -2.80 -2.50
N LYS A 88 5.39 -2.44 -3.24
CA LYS A 88 5.38 -2.45 -4.70
C LYS A 88 4.88 -1.14 -5.24
N VAL A 89 5.37 -0.79 -6.43
CA VAL A 89 4.85 0.30 -7.23
C VAL A 89 3.36 0.08 -7.53
N GLY A 90 2.58 1.14 -7.44
CA GLY A 90 1.12 1.16 -7.59
C GLY A 90 0.34 0.78 -6.33
N GLU A 91 1.00 0.41 -5.22
CA GLU A 91 0.29 0.16 -3.97
C GLU A 91 -0.33 1.45 -3.42
N LEU A 92 -1.60 1.36 -3.00
CA LEU A 92 -2.33 2.44 -2.35
C LEU A 92 -1.88 2.60 -0.90
N LEU A 93 -1.95 3.84 -0.42
CA LEU A 93 -1.48 4.23 0.91
C LEU A 93 -2.57 5.02 1.64
N LYS A 94 -2.45 5.02 2.97
CA LYS A 94 -3.18 5.90 3.88
C LYS A 94 -2.26 7.02 4.33
N LEU A 95 -2.81 8.23 4.39
CA LEU A 95 -2.18 9.39 5.00
C LEU A 95 -2.87 9.64 6.34
N LEU A 96 -2.11 9.59 7.43
CA LEU A 96 -2.63 9.72 8.79
C LEU A 96 -1.90 10.85 9.54
N PRO A 97 -2.61 11.87 10.03
CA PRO A 97 -2.02 12.88 10.90
C PRO A 97 -1.41 12.27 12.17
N ASP A 98 -0.21 12.72 12.54
CA ASP A 98 0.49 12.33 13.76
C ASP A 98 0.47 13.49 14.77
N GLU A 99 -0.66 13.66 15.46
CA GLU A 99 -0.86 14.79 16.38
C GLU A 99 0.05 14.76 17.61
N LEU A 100 0.63 13.59 17.91
CA LEU A 100 1.54 13.40 19.04
C LEU A 100 3.02 13.41 18.62
N ASN A 101 3.31 13.81 17.38
CA ASN A 101 4.68 13.89 16.91
C ASN A 101 5.42 15.01 17.66
N ARG A 102 6.52 14.64 18.33
CA ARG A 102 7.31 15.58 19.15
C ARG A 102 8.11 16.61 18.35
N TYR A 103 8.25 16.42 17.04
CA TYR A 103 9.09 17.25 16.17
C TYR A 103 8.26 18.19 15.29
N ASP A 104 7.13 17.70 14.79
CA ASP A 104 6.28 18.43 13.85
C ASP A 104 4.81 18.12 14.10
N ASN A 105 4.09 19.10 14.64
CA ASN A 105 2.65 18.98 14.89
C ASN A 105 1.84 18.75 13.60
N SER A 106 2.39 19.07 12.42
CA SER A 106 1.74 18.87 11.13
C SER A 106 2.06 17.51 10.49
N ALA A 107 2.93 16.70 11.10
CA ALA A 107 3.45 15.47 10.53
C ALA A 107 2.34 14.53 10.03
N ILE A 108 2.52 14.02 8.81
CA ILE A 108 1.63 13.03 8.21
C ILE A 108 2.39 11.71 8.04
N LYS A 109 1.93 10.66 8.72
CA LYS A 109 2.43 9.29 8.49
C LYS A 109 1.97 8.80 7.13
N VAL A 110 2.90 8.19 6.41
CA VAL A 110 2.62 7.45 5.18
C VAL A 110 2.54 5.97 5.54
N VAL A 111 1.36 5.39 5.41
CA VAL A 111 1.03 4.06 5.97
C VAL A 111 0.44 3.15 4.90
N LYS A 112 0.85 1.89 4.89
CA LYS A 112 0.26 0.86 4.02
C LYS A 112 -1.17 0.51 4.46
N LEU A 113 -1.91 -0.18 3.60
CA LEU A 113 -3.27 -0.63 3.90
C LEU A 113 -3.34 -1.72 5.00
N ASN A 114 -2.20 -2.29 5.38
CA ASN A 114 -2.03 -3.21 6.50
C ASN A 114 -1.46 -2.54 7.76
N ASP A 115 -1.61 -1.22 7.89
CA ASP A 115 -1.22 -0.41 9.06
C ASP A 115 0.28 -0.29 9.32
N LYS A 116 1.12 -0.76 8.40
CA LYS A 116 2.58 -0.60 8.48
C LYS A 116 3.00 0.77 7.96
N GLN A 117 3.59 1.60 8.82
CA GLN A 117 4.16 2.89 8.43
C GLN A 117 5.45 2.70 7.65
N ILE A 118 5.58 3.41 6.52
CA ILE A 118 6.79 3.42 5.67
C ILE A 118 7.60 4.70 5.76
N GLY A 119 7.03 5.75 6.36
CA GLY A 119 7.72 7.02 6.63
C GLY A 119 6.74 8.15 6.90
N PHE A 120 7.16 9.37 6.56
CA PHE A 120 6.38 10.59 6.69
C PHE A 120 6.36 11.37 5.37
N LEU A 121 5.39 12.26 5.21
CA LEU A 121 5.48 13.28 4.18
C LEU A 121 6.56 14.30 4.52
N ASP A 122 7.04 15.00 3.51
CA ASP A 122 7.87 16.18 3.70
C ASP A 122 7.12 17.25 4.54
N MET A 123 7.85 18.04 5.32
CA MET A 123 7.28 18.96 6.31
C MET A 123 6.37 20.02 5.64
N ASP A 124 6.83 20.65 4.57
CA ASP A 124 6.09 21.72 3.90
C ASP A 124 4.76 21.18 3.33
N LEU A 125 4.82 19.98 2.78
CA LEU A 125 3.67 19.30 2.23
C LEU A 125 2.72 18.79 3.32
N SER A 126 3.25 18.38 4.47
CA SER A 126 2.47 17.86 5.59
C SER A 126 1.44 18.88 6.08
N ILE A 127 1.76 20.17 6.08
CA ILE A 127 0.84 21.25 6.47
C ILE A 127 -0.39 21.30 5.54
N GLU A 128 -0.18 21.35 4.22
CA GLU A 128 -1.29 21.40 3.24
C GLU A 128 -2.15 20.13 3.34
N ILE A 129 -1.48 18.97 3.35
CA ILE A 129 -2.17 17.69 3.37
C ILE A 129 -2.95 17.52 4.68
N LYS A 130 -2.39 17.88 5.83
CA LYS A 130 -3.10 17.83 7.11
C LYS A 130 -4.37 18.67 7.07
N SER A 131 -4.29 19.91 6.58
CA SER A 131 -5.46 20.79 6.44
C SER A 131 -6.57 20.16 5.58
N ARG A 132 -6.20 19.52 4.46
CA ARG A 132 -7.14 18.80 3.59
C ARG A 132 -7.80 17.62 4.29
N LEU A 133 -7.00 16.78 4.96
CA LEU A 133 -7.52 15.61 5.67
C LEU A 133 -8.48 16.01 6.80
N MET A 134 -8.15 17.07 7.55
CA MET A 134 -9.00 17.58 8.64
C MET A 134 -10.30 18.22 8.12
N SER A 135 -10.27 18.84 6.94
CA SER A 135 -11.46 19.40 6.27
C SER A 135 -12.26 18.36 5.47
N ARG A 136 -11.97 17.06 5.65
CA ARG A 136 -12.58 15.92 4.94
C ARG A 136 -12.37 15.96 3.43
N SER A 137 -11.44 16.77 2.91
CA SER A 137 -11.04 16.72 1.51
C SER A 137 -10.16 15.49 1.28
N PRO A 138 -10.55 14.57 0.37
CA PRO A 138 -9.76 13.38 0.11
C PRO A 138 -8.39 13.74 -0.51
N VAL A 139 -7.40 12.93 -0.19
CA VAL A 139 -6.10 12.89 -0.85
C VAL A 139 -5.74 11.42 -1.05
N GLU A 140 -5.69 10.97 -2.30
CA GLU A 140 -5.29 9.60 -2.60
C GLU A 140 -3.77 9.54 -2.75
N ALA A 141 -3.15 8.52 -2.15
CA ALA A 141 -1.71 8.33 -2.19
C ALA A 141 -1.38 6.95 -2.77
N SER A 142 -0.39 6.89 -3.65
CA SER A 142 0.12 5.64 -4.21
C SER A 142 1.62 5.66 -4.43
N ILE A 143 2.25 4.50 -4.32
CA ILE A 143 3.69 4.34 -4.59
C ILE A 143 3.95 4.51 -6.08
N THR A 144 4.79 5.46 -6.48
CA THR A 144 5.19 5.63 -7.88
C THR A 144 6.53 4.97 -8.17
N LYS A 145 7.45 5.02 -7.20
CA LYS A 145 8.80 4.50 -7.38
C LYS A 145 9.39 4.03 -6.05
N ILE A 146 10.21 2.98 -6.13
CA ILE A 146 11.05 2.50 -5.04
C ILE A 146 12.46 2.35 -5.63
N TYR A 147 13.47 2.90 -4.98
CA TYR A 147 14.85 2.86 -5.46
C TYR A 147 15.85 2.77 -4.30
N ASP A 148 17.03 2.23 -4.58
CA ASP A 148 18.14 2.23 -3.62
C ASP A 148 18.93 3.54 -3.73
N LYS A 149 19.25 4.14 -2.60
CA LYS A 149 20.13 5.31 -2.50
C LYS A 149 21.15 5.09 -1.40
N GLY A 150 22.32 4.58 -1.80
CA GLY A 150 23.43 4.34 -0.88
C GLY A 150 23.11 3.23 0.13
N GLY A 151 22.53 2.12 -0.34
CA GLY A 151 22.20 0.94 0.47
C GLY A 151 20.92 1.06 1.30
N ASN A 152 20.17 2.15 1.11
CA ASN A 152 18.87 2.36 1.75
C ASN A 152 17.79 2.51 0.69
N LEU A 153 16.67 1.82 0.86
CA LEU A 153 15.49 2.00 0.04
C LEU A 153 14.82 3.33 0.38
N GLU A 154 14.57 4.11 -0.67
CA GLU A 154 13.74 5.29 -0.68
C GLU A 154 12.53 5.06 -1.60
N CYS A 155 11.51 5.90 -1.43
CA CYS A 155 10.26 5.75 -2.13
C CYS A 155 9.69 7.11 -2.50
N GLU A 156 9.22 7.22 -3.74
CA GLU A 156 8.38 8.32 -4.22
C GLU A 156 6.92 7.89 -4.23
N ILE A 157 6.03 8.83 -3.94
CA ILE A 157 4.58 8.67 -3.98
C ILE A 157 3.94 9.77 -4.81
N ALA A 158 2.80 9.43 -5.42
CA ALA A 158 1.89 10.38 -6.06
C ALA A 158 0.74 10.69 -5.12
N LEU A 159 0.41 11.98 -5.00
CA LEU A 159 -0.72 12.50 -4.25
C LEU A 159 -1.75 13.10 -5.21
N GLN A 160 -2.89 12.44 -5.36
CA GLN A 160 -4.04 12.97 -6.09
C GLN A 160 -4.90 13.80 -5.12
N ARG A 161 -4.87 15.12 -5.32
CA ARG A 161 -5.68 16.07 -4.55
C ARG A 161 -6.96 16.40 -5.30
N TYR A 162 -7.93 16.92 -4.54
CA TYR A 162 -9.25 17.27 -5.05
C TYR A 162 -9.64 18.70 -4.65
N SER A 163 -10.46 19.35 -5.47
CA SER A 163 -11.07 20.64 -5.17
C SER A 163 -12.59 20.56 -5.28
N ARG A 164 -13.29 21.39 -4.51
CA ARG A 164 -14.75 21.48 -4.57
C ARG A 164 -15.17 22.08 -5.92
N LYS A 165 -16.23 21.53 -6.52
CA LYS A 165 -16.85 22.12 -7.71
C LYS A 165 -17.45 23.46 -7.31
N ILE A 166 -16.89 24.56 -7.83
CA ILE A 166 -17.52 25.87 -7.72
C ILE A 166 -18.76 25.81 -8.61
N LYS A 167 -19.95 25.92 -8.01
CA LYS A 167 -21.16 26.17 -8.81
C LYS A 167 -20.95 27.52 -9.48
N LYS A 168 -20.82 27.53 -10.81
CA LYS A 168 -20.93 28.78 -11.58
C LYS A 168 -22.31 29.36 -11.26
N GLN A 169 -22.32 30.52 -10.61
CA GLN A 169 -23.53 31.34 -10.47
C GLN A 169 -23.88 31.93 -11.82
#